data_AF-A0A6J3BPY7-F1
#
_entry.id   AF-A0A6J3BPY7-F1
#
_cell.length_a   1.000
_cell.length_b   1.000
_cell.length_c   1.000
_cell.angle_alpha   90.00
_cell.angle_beta   90.00
_cell.angle_gamma   90.00
#
_symmetry.space_group_name_H-M   'P 1'
#
loop_
_entity.id
_entity.type
_entity.pdbx_description
1 polymer ?
#
loop_
_entity_poly.entity_id
_entity_poly.type
_entity_poly.pdbx_seq_one_letter_code
_entity_poly.pdbx_strand_id
1 'polypeptide(L)' 'MCDTKQYRCVNCGKGHSALYKTYGPSVLKLTKCDKCKGIVDKYIEYDPVIVMIDLVLMSKEAQRHVLYNTGFEN' A
#
# COMPACT_ATOMS: atom_id res chain seq x y z
N MET A 1 -16.12 -17.70 -5.54
CA MET A 1 -15.05 -17.32 -6.49
C MET A 1 -14.22 -16.27 -5.77
N CYS A 2 -12.95 -16.56 -5.48
CA CYS A 2 -12.13 -15.78 -4.54
C CYS A 2 -11.98 -14.32 -4.98
N ASP A 3 -12.37 -13.41 -4.08
CA ASP A 3 -12.13 -11.97 -4.17
C ASP A 3 -10.62 -11.72 -4.30
N THR A 4 -10.17 -11.47 -5.53
CA THR A 4 -8.77 -11.12 -5.79
C THR A 4 -8.63 -9.65 -5.46
N LYS A 5 -8.40 -9.33 -4.18
CA LYS A 5 -8.22 -7.96 -3.69
C LYS A 5 -7.05 -7.31 -4.48
N GLN A 6 -7.40 -6.49 -5.47
CA GLN A 6 -6.44 -5.83 -6.35
C GLN A 6 -5.89 -4.58 -5.64
N TYR A 7 -4.77 -4.75 -4.96
CA TYR A 7 -4.04 -3.65 -4.36
C TYR A 7 -3.56 -2.65 -5.42
N ARG A 8 -3.35 -1.39 -5.05
CA ARG A 8 -2.85 -0.36 -5.98
C ARG A 8 -1.56 0.26 -5.50
N CYS A 9 -0.66 0.52 -6.44
CA CYS A 9 0.52 1.31 -6.17
C CYS A 9 0.14 2.75 -5.81
N VAL A 10 0.58 3.24 -4.65
CA VAL A 10 0.33 4.60 -4.17
C VAL A 10 0.96 5.64 -5.09
N ASN A 11 2.05 5.30 -5.77
CA ASN A 11 2.79 6.22 -6.62
C ASN A 11 2.21 6.33 -8.05
N CYS A 12 1.92 5.21 -8.71
CA CYS A 12 1.45 5.19 -10.11
C CYS A 12 0.02 4.67 -10.35
N GLY A 13 -0.65 4.16 -9.32
CA GLY A 13 -2.01 3.63 -9.41
C GLY A 13 -2.16 2.28 -10.12
N LYS A 14 -1.05 1.63 -10.52
CA LYS A 14 -1.08 0.31 -11.17
C LYS A 14 -1.54 -0.76 -10.17
N GLY A 15 -2.41 -1.66 -10.62
CA GLY A 15 -2.86 -2.80 -9.84
C GLY A 15 -1.71 -3.78 -9.56
N HIS A 16 -1.69 -4.32 -8.34
CA HIS A 16 -0.73 -5.28 -7.86
C HIS A 16 -1.44 -6.38 -7.07
N SER A 17 -0.98 -7.62 -7.22
CA SER A 17 -1.56 -8.77 -6.51
C SER A 17 -1.09 -8.87 -5.06
N ALA A 18 0.01 -8.19 -4.69
CA ALA A 18 0.54 -8.17 -3.33
C ALA A 18 1.28 -6.84 -3.06
N LEU A 19 1.06 -6.27 -1.87
CA LEU A 19 1.77 -5.08 -1.39
C LEU A 19 3.13 -5.42 -0.80
N TYR A 20 3.17 -6.50 -0.05
CA TYR A 20 4.35 -6.98 0.65
C TYR A 20 4.46 -8.50 0.51
N LYS A 21 5.67 -8.99 0.72
CA LYS A 21 5.97 -10.42 0.81
C LYS A 21 6.55 -10.68 2.19
N THR A 22 5.92 -11.58 2.93
CA THR A 22 6.41 -12.01 4.23
C THR A 22 7.39 -13.16 4.02
N TYR A 23 8.66 -12.95 4.36
CA TYR A 23 9.73 -13.97 4.24
C TYR A 23 9.96 -14.75 5.55
N GLY A 24 9.25 -14.39 6.62
CA GLY A 24 9.31 -15.06 7.92
C GLY A 24 8.46 -14.32 8.95
N PRO A 25 8.40 -14.78 10.22
CA PRO A 25 7.53 -14.21 11.26
C PRO A 25 7.84 -12.75 11.59
N SER A 26 9.01 -12.23 11.19
CA SER A 26 9.47 -10.89 11.55
C SER A 26 10.00 -10.07 10.36
N VAL A 27 9.99 -10.64 9.15
CA VAL A 27 10.57 -9.99 7.96
C VAL A 27 9.51 -9.83 6.88
N LEU A 28 9.03 -8.59 6.77
CA LEU A 28 8.10 -8.15 5.75
C LEU A 28 8.89 -7.35 4.72
N LYS A 29 8.79 -7.73 3.45
CA LYS A 29 9.51 -7.08 2.35
C LYS A 29 8.52 -6.41 1.42
N LEU A 30 8.62 -5.09 1.33
CA LEU A 30 7.82 -4.29 0.43
C LEU A 30 8.04 -4.68 -1.03
N THR A 31 6.95 -4.80 -1.78
CA THR A 31 7.02 -5.05 -3.22
C THR A 31 7.30 -3.73 -3.94
N LYS A 32 8.15 -3.79 -4.95
CA LYS A 32 8.41 -2.66 -5.86
C LYS A 32 7.46 -2.74 -7.04
N CYS A 33 6.96 -1.58 -7.47
CA CYS A 33 6.12 -1.49 -8.65
C CYS A 33 6.99 -1.63 -9.90
N ASP A 34 6.61 -2.50 -10.83
CA ASP A 34 7.33 -2.70 -12.08
C ASP A 34 7.30 -1.45 -12.98
N LYS A 35 6.18 -0.69 -12.92
CA LYS A 35 5.95 0.49 -13.77
C LYS A 35 6.75 1.72 -13.32
N CYS A 36 6.64 2.10 -12.04
CA CYS A 36 7.30 3.31 -11.52
C CYS A 36 8.60 3.02 -10.77
N LYS A 37 8.98 1.75 -10.57
CA LYS A 37 10.15 1.28 -9.81
C LYS A 37 10.18 1.70 -8.33
N GLY A 38 9.21 2.50 -7.89
CA GLY A 38 8.99 2.85 -6.49
C GLY A 38 8.36 1.72 -5.69
N ILE A 39 8.28 1.92 -4.38
CA ILE A 39 7.56 1.02 -3.48
C ILE A 39 6.06 1.06 -3.82
N VAL A 40 5.41 -0.11 -3.87
CA VAL A 40 3.97 -0.19 -4.16
C VAL A 40 3.18 0.55 -3.10
N ASP A 41 3.52 0.37 -1.83
CA ASP A 41 2.92 1.09 -0.72
C ASP A 41 3.88 1.23 0.46
N LYS A 42 4.39 2.44 0.69
CA LYS A 42 5.31 2.74 1.79
C LYS A 42 4.58 2.95 3.12
N TYR A 43 3.28 3.22 3.10
CA TYR A 43 2.53 3.62 4.29
C TYR A 43 2.19 2.44 5.20
N ILE A 44 2.37 1.20 4.74
CA ILE A 44 2.12 0.00 5.57
C ILE A 44 3.12 -0.13 6.73
N GLU A 45 4.32 0.46 6.59
CA GLU A 45 5.34 0.48 7.65
C GLU A 45 5.22 1.72 8.53
N TYR A 46 4.39 2.69 8.12
CA TYR A 46 4.17 3.91 8.87
C TYR A 46 3.00 3.78 9.82
N ASP A 47 3.09 4.49 10.93
CA ASP A 47 1.98 4.62 11.86
C ASP A 47 0.80 5.31 11.16
N PRO A 48 -0.46 4.87 11.37
CA PRO A 48 -1.64 5.48 10.79
C PRO A 48 -1.73 7.00 11.01
N VAL A 49 -1.17 7.55 12.10
CA VAL A 49 -1.09 9.00 12.32
C VAL A 49 -0.32 9.71 11.19
N ILE A 50 0.80 9.14 10.74
CA ILE A 50 1.60 9.71 9.64
C ILE A 50 0.79 9.67 8.34
N VAL A 51 0.10 8.57 8.10
CA VAL A 51 -0.79 8.42 6.93
C VAL A 51 -1.90 9.46 6.96
N MET A 52 -2.51 9.70 8.12
CA MET A 52 -3.57 10.71 8.30
C MET A 52 -3.06 12.12 8.02
N ILE A 53 -1.87 12.48 8.49
CA ILE A 53 -1.27 13.81 8.21
C ILE A 53 -1.14 14.01 6.70
N ASP A 54 -0.61 13.03 5.99
CA ASP A 54 -0.43 13.10 4.53
C ASP A 54 -1.78 13.11 3.78
N LEU A 55 -2.81 12.48 4.35
CA LEU A 55 -4.18 12.55 3.87
C LEU A 55 -4.81 13.94 4.04
N VAL A 56 -4.58 14.60 5.19
CA VAL A 56 -5.00 15.98 5.45
C VAL A 56 -4.30 16.94 4.49
N LEU A 57 -3.06 16.63 4.09
CA LEU A 57 -2.33 17.35 3.04
C LEU A 57 -2.81 17.02 1.61
N MET A 58 -3.85 16.21 1.45
CA MET A 58 -4.37 15.74 0.16
C MET A 58 -3.31 15.07 -0.72
N SER A 59 -2.36 14.36 -0.12
CA SER A 59 -1.37 13.59 -0.86
C SER A 59 -2.04 12.44 -1.60
N LYS A 60 -1.86 12.41 -2.93
CA LYS A 60 -2.40 11.36 -3.82
C LYS A 60 -1.96 9.95 -3.39
N GLU A 61 -0.77 9.85 -2.81
CA GLU A 61 -0.21 8.58 -2.35
C GLU A 61 -0.97 8.04 -1.13
N ALA A 62 -1.16 8.86 -0.07
CA ALA A 62 -1.95 8.48 1.11
C ALA A 62 -3.43 8.22 0.78
N GLN A 63 -4.02 9.02 -0.12
CA GLN A 63 -5.39 8.75 -0.58
C GLN A 63 -5.50 7.37 -1.23
N ARG A 64 -4.58 7.00 -2.13
CA ARG A 64 -4.60 5.67 -2.77
C ARG A 64 -4.35 4.53 -1.78
N HIS A 65 -3.51 4.76 -0.78
CA HIS A 65 -3.32 3.82 0.32
C HIS A 65 -4.67 3.57 1.02
N VAL A 66 -5.31 4.62 1.54
CA VAL A 66 -6.58 4.51 2.29
C VAL A 66 -7.75 3.98 1.47
N LEU A 67 -7.83 4.34 0.19
CA LEU A 67 -8.93 3.88 -0.68
C LEU A 67 -8.78 2.43 -1.16
N TYR A 68 -7.57 1.91 -1.33
CA TYR A 68 -7.34 0.64 -2.04
C TYR A 68 -6.51 -0.40 -1.30
N ASN A 69 -5.63 0.04 -0.38
CA ASN A 69 -4.70 -0.85 0.32
C ASN A 69 -4.99 -0.99 1.82
N THR A 70 -5.64 0.00 2.43
CA THR A 70 -6.08 -0.08 3.83
C THR A 70 -7.48 -0.70 3.86
N GLY A 71 -7.52 -2.02 3.72
CA GLY A 71 -8.69 -2.78 4.14
C GLY A 71 -8.67 -2.86 5.65
N PHE A 72 -9.64 -2.26 6.33
CA PHE A 72 -9.92 -2.53 7.73
C PHE A 72 -10.14 -4.04 7.88
N GLU A 73 -9.11 -4.79 8.27
CA GLU A 73 -9.31 -6.13 8.81
C GLU A 73 -9.75 -5.92 10.26
N ASN A 74 -11.02 -6.20 10.52
CA ASN A 74 -11.64 -6.20 11.84
C ASN A 74 -11.29 -7.51 12.56
#